data_AF-A0A285ZRI7-F1
#
_entry.id   AF-A0A285ZRI7-F1
#
_cell.length_a   1.000
_cell.length_b   1.000
_cell.length_c   1.000
_cell.angle_alpha   90.00
_cell.angle_beta   90.00
_cell.angle_gamma   90.00
#
_symmetry.space_group_name_H-M   'P 1'
#
loop_
_entity.id
_entity.type
_entity.pdbx_description
1 polymer ?
#
loop_
_entity_poly.entity_id
_entity_poly.type
_entity_poly.pdbx_seq_one_letter_code
_entity_poly.pdbx_strand_id
1 'polypeptide(L)'
;MDSTSAFNTAKLKLYSIFSLDTLLQHQSLHSTSIGYTFSHLIPPDNDSSKTRSDFIEKFTKGETFDETFICSVYENFSIEKFLSSITPTSTWGDYGRYSTNYAVQEPQYILRNLWRHCGQLPYCDSSHYELFKTYRCSSDKVNCKDNGKDFVCAYNSWRTPNAKEYETHDKECTTNNTRFPSDSFPSEFYICYEGRWYLSRDNLVDSLPQEYFFNENIKYDTLTDPRDGKKYRTVVFENQVWMAENINYYSESDSLIKNFSKCAQKIGCRYGRFYNADAATHACPEGWHLPKEADVSSWDEMPYDEATVFLPKLFSRLTGERGAKNESGLSLLSINAVDPYGWDYIGVTYGYFWVDSRKEFYIATTHANFSNVDPREKGQFVPVRCIKD
;
A
#
# COMPACT_ATOMS: atom_id res chain seq x y z
N MET A 1 56.15 1.94 6.87
CA MET A 1 55.23 1.03 6.17
C MET A 1 55.21 1.42 4.71
N ASP A 2 55.29 0.47 3.77
CA ASP A 2 54.98 0.74 2.37
C ASP A 2 53.49 1.08 2.22
N SER A 3 53.16 1.98 1.29
CA SER A 3 51.83 2.49 0.97
C SER A 3 50.76 1.39 0.82
N THR A 4 51.13 0.24 0.26
CA THR A 4 50.25 -0.94 0.13
C THR A 4 49.94 -1.60 1.47
N SER A 5 50.90 -1.66 2.40
CA SER A 5 50.71 -2.22 3.75
C SER A 5 49.84 -1.32 4.63
N ALA A 6 50.05 -0.01 4.54
CA ALA A 6 49.19 1.00 5.19
C ALA A 6 47.74 0.92 4.67
N PHE A 7 47.57 0.76 3.36
CA PHE A 7 46.26 0.62 2.72
C PHE A 7 45.50 -0.62 3.18
N ASN A 8 46.15 -1.79 3.19
CA ASN A 8 45.51 -3.04 3.63
C ASN A 8 45.12 -3.00 5.12
N THR A 9 45.95 -2.37 5.95
CA THR A 9 45.66 -2.19 7.39
C THR A 9 44.44 -1.29 7.60
N ALA A 10 44.38 -0.15 6.91
CA ALA A 10 43.22 0.74 6.93
C ALA A 10 41.95 0.03 6.43
N LYS A 11 42.04 -0.71 5.32
CA LYS A 11 40.94 -1.48 4.76
C LYS A 11 40.39 -2.52 5.75
N LEU A 12 41.25 -3.32 6.39
CA LEU A 12 40.84 -4.29 7.41
C LEU A 12 40.20 -3.62 8.64
N LYS A 13 40.70 -2.46 9.05
CA LYS A 13 40.08 -1.66 10.10
C LYS A 13 38.72 -1.12 9.73
N LEU A 14 38.52 -0.67 8.49
CA LEU A 14 37.19 -0.27 8.01
C LEU A 14 36.21 -1.44 8.07
N TYR A 15 36.64 -2.63 7.64
CA TYR A 15 35.83 -3.84 7.76
C TYR A 15 35.47 -4.15 9.22
N SER A 16 36.45 -4.07 10.12
CA SER A 16 36.25 -4.34 11.54
C SER A 16 35.36 -3.30 12.25
N ILE A 17 35.64 -2.00 12.07
CA ILE A 17 34.96 -0.90 12.76
C ILE A 17 33.50 -0.78 12.28
N PHE A 18 33.28 -0.86 10.97
CA PHE A 18 31.95 -0.71 10.38
C PHE A 18 31.23 -2.02 10.15
N SER A 19 31.83 -3.12 10.61
CA SER A 19 31.37 -4.50 10.45
C SER A 19 31.06 -4.88 9.00
N LEU A 20 31.62 -4.18 7.99
CA LEU A 20 31.30 -4.25 6.53
C LEU A 20 31.41 -5.66 5.92
N ASP A 21 31.83 -6.63 6.72
CA ASP A 21 32.05 -8.03 6.45
C ASP A 21 30.83 -8.82 5.96
N THR A 22 29.61 -8.29 5.82
CA THR A 22 28.48 -9.06 5.26
C THR A 22 28.02 -8.59 3.89
N LEU A 23 28.13 -7.30 3.58
CA LEU A 23 27.64 -6.71 2.31
C LEU A 23 28.72 -6.56 1.23
N LEU A 24 29.99 -6.56 1.62
CA LEU A 24 31.14 -6.36 0.72
C LEU A 24 32.09 -7.57 0.64
N GLN A 25 31.69 -8.75 1.15
CA GLN A 25 32.53 -9.96 1.10
C GLN A 25 33.01 -10.33 -0.31
N HIS A 26 32.29 -9.88 -1.34
CA HIS A 26 32.58 -10.17 -2.74
C HIS A 26 33.15 -8.98 -3.54
N GLN A 27 33.32 -7.80 -2.92
CA GLN A 27 33.83 -6.61 -3.61
C GLN A 27 35.12 -6.07 -2.97
N SER A 28 36.15 -5.91 -3.79
CA SER A 28 37.38 -5.26 -3.38
C SER A 28 37.18 -3.74 -3.30
N LEU A 29 37.06 -3.20 -2.09
CA LEU A 29 37.03 -1.74 -1.90
C LEU A 29 38.26 -1.07 -2.53
N HIS A 30 38.02 -0.08 -3.41
CA HIS A 30 39.08 0.70 -4.04
C HIS A 30 39.62 1.79 -3.10
N SER A 31 40.90 2.12 -3.27
CA SER A 31 41.59 3.15 -2.47
C SER A 31 41.00 4.54 -2.63
N THR A 32 40.51 4.85 -3.83
CA THR A 32 39.78 6.09 -4.13
C THR A 32 38.46 6.17 -3.38
N SER A 33 37.70 5.07 -3.30
CA SER A 33 36.42 5.00 -2.56
C SER A 33 36.61 5.21 -1.07
N ILE A 34 37.66 4.62 -0.51
CA ILE A 34 38.06 4.81 0.90
C ILE A 34 38.49 6.28 1.13
N GLY A 35 39.35 6.82 0.27
CA GLY A 35 39.81 8.21 0.39
C GLY A 35 38.71 9.26 0.22
N TYR A 36 37.71 8.96 -0.63
CA TYR A 36 36.51 9.77 -0.82
C TYR A 36 35.56 9.65 0.38
N THR A 37 35.39 8.46 0.95
CA THR A 37 34.61 8.29 2.20
C THR A 37 35.24 9.13 3.31
N PHE A 38 36.54 9.02 3.54
CA PHE A 38 37.24 9.80 4.55
C PHE A 38 37.18 11.31 4.33
N SER A 39 37.03 11.78 3.09
CA SER A 39 36.83 13.22 2.82
C SER A 39 35.48 13.75 3.30
N HIS A 40 34.48 12.86 3.46
CA HIS A 40 33.14 13.21 3.92
C HIS A 40 32.98 13.02 5.44
N LEU A 41 33.79 12.16 6.06
CA LEU A 41 33.77 11.92 7.52
C LEU A 41 34.41 13.05 8.33
N ILE A 42 35.29 13.85 7.73
CA ILE A 42 36.07 14.88 8.41
C ILE A 42 35.54 16.26 8.01
N PRO A 43 35.05 17.09 8.96
CA PRO A 43 34.56 18.42 8.64
C PRO A 43 35.69 19.33 8.10
N PRO A 44 35.39 20.25 7.19
CA PRO A 44 36.31 21.28 6.78
C PRO A 44 36.39 22.34 7.89
N ASP A 45 37.35 22.21 8.81
CA ASP A 45 37.83 23.38 9.55
C ASP A 45 38.84 24.17 8.71
N ASN A 46 39.13 25.41 9.12
CA ASN A 46 40.02 26.36 8.44
C ASN A 46 41.44 25.85 8.10
N ASP A 47 41.84 24.66 8.56
CA ASP A 47 43.13 23.99 8.29
C ASP A 47 42.93 22.56 7.71
N SER A 48 42.03 22.44 6.72
CA SER A 48 41.42 21.20 6.21
C SER A 48 42.36 20.12 5.65
N SER A 49 43.61 20.43 5.32
CA SER A 49 44.55 19.44 4.74
C SER A 49 45.31 18.64 5.80
N LYS A 50 45.61 19.26 6.95
CA LYS A 50 46.46 18.70 8.00
C LYS A 50 45.68 17.73 8.89
N THR A 51 44.48 18.11 9.33
CA THR A 51 43.59 17.24 10.13
C THR A 51 43.18 15.97 9.37
N ARG A 52 42.95 16.08 8.05
CA ARG A 52 42.65 14.94 7.18
C ARG A 52 43.84 14.00 7.01
N SER A 53 45.03 14.57 6.81
CA SER A 53 46.27 13.79 6.67
C SER A 53 46.64 13.09 7.97
N ASP A 54 46.55 13.78 9.11
CA ASP A 54 46.82 13.24 10.44
C ASP A 54 45.83 12.11 10.79
N PHE A 55 44.55 12.25 10.46
CA PHE A 55 43.56 11.19 10.65
C PHE A 55 43.89 9.95 9.81
N ILE A 56 44.15 10.13 8.51
CA ILE A 56 44.51 9.03 7.59
C ILE A 56 45.81 8.35 8.07
N GLU A 57 46.79 9.12 8.53
CA GLU A 57 48.06 8.63 9.06
C GLU A 57 47.87 7.82 10.35
N LYS A 58 47.12 8.32 11.33
CA LYS A 58 46.77 7.57 12.54
C LYS A 58 45.98 6.30 12.21
N PHE A 59 45.13 6.36 11.20
CA PHE A 59 44.22 5.27 10.83
C PHE A 59 44.99 4.12 10.19
N THR A 60 45.88 4.47 9.27
CA THR A 60 46.80 3.53 8.63
C THR A 60 47.85 2.95 9.58
N LYS A 61 48.26 3.70 10.62
CA LYS A 61 49.19 3.24 11.67
C LYS A 61 48.58 2.31 12.70
N GLY A 62 47.27 2.10 12.66
CA GLY A 62 46.64 1.17 13.58
C GLY A 62 46.30 1.77 14.95
N GLU A 63 46.39 3.08 15.13
CA GLU A 63 46.08 3.75 16.38
C GLU A 63 44.58 3.65 16.71
N THR A 64 44.24 3.65 18.01
CA THR A 64 42.85 3.63 18.49
C THR A 64 42.26 5.03 18.39
N PHE A 65 41.14 5.15 17.68
CA PHE A 65 40.35 6.37 17.68
C PHE A 65 39.33 6.30 18.79
N ASP A 66 39.07 7.45 19.40
CA ASP A 66 37.88 7.61 20.22
C ASP A 66 36.65 7.42 19.31
N GLU A 67 35.73 6.54 19.70
CA GLU A 67 34.46 6.29 18.99
C GLU A 67 33.67 7.58 18.80
N THR A 68 33.95 8.61 19.61
CA THR A 68 33.42 9.96 19.45
C THR A 68 33.66 10.59 18.07
N PHE A 69 34.70 10.18 17.33
CA PHE A 69 35.03 10.73 16.01
C PHE A 69 34.29 10.04 14.85
N ILE A 70 33.82 8.81 15.06
CA ILE A 70 33.25 7.98 13.98
C ILE A 70 31.86 8.50 13.58
N CYS A 71 31.08 9.00 14.54
CA CYS A 71 29.71 9.47 14.33
C CYS A 71 29.58 11.00 14.18
N SER A 72 30.70 11.71 13.96
CA SER A 72 30.76 13.17 13.79
C SER A 72 30.85 13.63 12.32
N VAL A 73 30.26 12.87 11.39
CA VAL A 73 30.24 13.08 9.91
C VAL A 73 29.46 14.32 9.40
N TYR A 74 30.15 15.42 9.08
CA TYR A 74 29.71 16.62 8.31
C TYR A 74 28.20 17.04 8.27
N GLU A 75 27.90 18.26 8.73
CA GLU A 75 26.56 18.84 8.88
C GLU A 75 25.63 18.81 7.65
N ASN A 76 26.16 18.82 6.42
CA ASN A 76 25.36 18.81 5.19
C ASN A 76 25.07 17.39 4.64
N PHE A 77 25.52 16.34 5.32
CA PHE A 77 25.17 14.97 4.97
C PHE A 77 23.73 14.67 5.42
N SER A 78 22.78 14.70 4.49
CA SER A 78 21.40 14.27 4.73
C SER A 78 21.28 12.80 4.34
N ILE A 79 21.20 11.91 5.33
CA ILE A 79 20.94 10.50 5.08
C ILE A 79 19.55 10.31 4.44
N GLU A 80 18.57 11.18 4.74
CA GLU A 80 17.24 11.16 4.10
C GLU A 80 17.37 11.33 2.57
N LYS A 81 18.22 12.25 2.07
CA LYS A 81 18.52 12.37 0.63
C LYS A 81 19.22 11.14 0.04
N PHE A 82 20.06 10.45 0.83
CA PHE A 82 20.76 9.22 0.44
C PHE A 82 19.89 7.96 0.53
N LEU A 83 18.88 7.94 1.41
CA LEU A 83 17.92 6.86 1.57
C LEU A 83 16.83 6.95 0.49
N SER A 84 16.41 8.16 0.12
CA SER A 84 15.46 8.38 -0.99
C SER A 84 16.05 8.09 -2.38
N SER A 85 17.36 8.11 -2.54
CA SER A 85 18.04 7.96 -3.83
C SER A 85 18.32 6.50 -4.24
N ILE A 86 17.86 5.50 -3.48
CA ILE A 86 18.17 4.09 -3.75
C ILE A 86 16.92 3.23 -3.56
N THR A 87 16.07 3.21 -4.58
CA THR A 87 15.44 1.94 -4.95
C THR A 87 16.53 1.02 -5.48
N PRO A 88 16.63 -0.24 -5.04
CA PRO A 88 17.32 -1.27 -5.82
C PRO A 88 16.42 -1.61 -7.02
N THR A 89 16.15 -0.65 -7.90
CA THR A 89 15.58 -0.94 -9.21
C THR A 89 16.72 -1.36 -10.10
N SER A 90 16.85 -2.67 -10.27
CA SER A 90 17.11 -3.18 -11.61
C SER A 90 16.13 -2.48 -12.57
N THR A 91 16.67 -1.90 -13.65
CA THR A 91 16.01 -1.28 -14.82
C THR A 91 15.70 0.22 -14.76
N TRP A 92 16.00 0.87 -15.90
CA TRP A 92 15.86 2.28 -16.31
C TRP A 92 17.01 3.19 -15.83
N GLY A 93 17.94 3.68 -16.67
CA GLY A 93 17.83 4.11 -18.07
C GLY A 93 18.16 5.60 -18.12
N ASP A 94 19.41 5.92 -18.50
CA ASP A 94 19.96 7.24 -18.86
C ASP A 94 19.52 8.49 -18.07
N TYR A 95 20.41 8.99 -17.20
CA TYR A 95 20.75 10.41 -17.21
C TYR A 95 22.21 10.63 -16.76
N GLY A 96 23.04 11.00 -17.74
CA GLY A 96 24.00 12.08 -17.55
C GLY A 96 25.43 11.73 -17.09
N ARG A 97 26.20 11.09 -17.98
CA ARG A 97 27.64 11.34 -18.23
C ARG A 97 28.46 11.91 -17.05
N TYR A 98 28.98 11.05 -16.18
CA TYR A 98 30.40 11.00 -15.81
C TYR A 98 30.73 9.58 -15.32
N SER A 99 31.41 8.83 -16.19
CA SER A 99 32.44 7.81 -15.90
C SER A 99 32.21 6.81 -14.74
N THR A 100 31.97 5.55 -15.13
CA THR A 100 32.18 4.28 -14.38
C THR A 100 31.30 4.03 -13.15
N ASN A 101 30.23 3.26 -13.38
CA ASN A 101 29.16 2.81 -12.47
C ASN A 101 29.55 1.97 -11.23
N TYR A 102 30.84 1.88 -10.84
CA TYR A 102 31.26 1.09 -9.66
C TYR A 102 31.82 1.94 -8.52
N ALA A 103 32.54 3.03 -8.83
CA ALA A 103 33.21 3.85 -7.80
C ALA A 103 32.26 4.76 -7.00
N VAL A 104 31.07 5.07 -7.52
CA VAL A 104 30.09 5.93 -6.82
C VAL A 104 29.24 5.13 -5.82
N GLN A 105 29.09 3.81 -6.02
CA GLN A 105 28.29 2.98 -5.12
C GLN A 105 29.07 2.58 -3.85
N GLU A 106 30.37 2.32 -3.94
CA GLU A 106 31.20 1.89 -2.80
C GLU A 106 31.21 2.89 -1.62
N PRO A 107 31.44 4.21 -1.83
CA PRO A 107 31.37 5.18 -0.73
C PRO A 107 29.99 5.24 -0.09
N GLN A 108 28.92 5.07 -0.88
CA GLN A 108 27.55 5.09 -0.36
C GLN A 108 27.28 3.90 0.56
N TYR A 109 27.76 2.70 0.19
CA TYR A 109 27.67 1.52 1.06
C TYR A 109 28.44 1.70 2.37
N ILE A 110 29.64 2.30 2.31
CA ILE A 110 30.44 2.55 3.52
C ILE A 110 29.73 3.58 4.43
N LEU A 111 29.26 4.70 3.88
CA LEU A 111 28.56 5.75 4.63
C LEU A 111 27.25 5.24 5.25
N ARG A 112 26.49 4.38 4.55
CA ARG A 112 25.27 3.73 5.08
C ARG A 112 25.56 2.80 6.25
N ASN A 113 26.60 1.99 6.14
CA ASN A 113 27.00 1.08 7.21
C ASN A 113 27.50 1.82 8.43
N LEU A 114 28.24 2.91 8.22
CA LEU A 114 28.65 3.81 9.29
C LEU A 114 27.43 4.43 9.98
N TRP A 115 26.50 5.01 9.23
CA TRP A 115 25.28 5.60 9.80
C TRP A 115 24.50 4.57 10.62
N ARG A 116 24.30 3.36 10.08
CA ARG A 116 23.67 2.22 10.76
C ARG A 116 24.39 1.89 12.08
N HIS A 117 25.71 1.76 12.04
CA HIS A 117 26.54 1.46 13.20
C HIS A 117 26.42 2.55 14.28
N CYS A 118 26.49 3.83 13.88
CA CYS A 118 26.31 4.98 14.76
C CYS A 118 24.92 5.04 15.41
N GLY A 119 23.89 4.54 14.73
CA GLY A 119 22.54 4.43 15.25
C GLY A 119 22.26 3.18 16.07
N GLN A 120 23.27 2.34 16.30
CA GLN A 120 23.14 1.03 16.96
C GLN A 120 22.14 0.10 16.26
N LEU A 121 21.98 0.24 14.95
CA LEU A 121 21.10 -0.60 14.15
C LEU A 121 21.86 -1.87 13.73
N PRO A 122 21.27 -3.09 13.78
CA PRO A 122 21.92 -4.29 13.28
C PRO A 122 21.97 -4.32 11.74
N TYR A 123 22.66 -5.31 11.18
CA TYR A 123 22.60 -5.56 9.72
C TYR A 123 21.17 -5.77 9.28
N CYS A 124 20.81 -5.13 8.16
CA CYS A 124 19.52 -5.37 7.54
C CYS A 124 19.69 -6.47 6.48
N ASP A 125 19.32 -7.69 6.85
CA ASP A 125 19.29 -8.86 5.99
C ASP A 125 17.92 -9.54 6.08
N SER A 126 17.76 -10.71 5.46
CA SER A 126 16.50 -11.46 5.49
C SER A 126 16.07 -11.89 6.89
N SER A 127 17.00 -12.05 7.84
CA SER A 127 16.67 -12.42 9.23
C SER A 127 16.20 -11.23 10.07
N HIS A 128 16.42 -10.01 9.59
CA HIS A 128 15.99 -8.77 10.23
C HIS A 128 14.90 -8.05 9.41
N TYR A 129 14.34 -8.68 8.38
CA TYR A 129 13.24 -8.09 7.60
C TYR A 129 12.07 -7.71 8.52
N GLU A 130 11.50 -6.52 8.33
CA GLU A 130 10.47 -5.90 9.17
C GLU A 130 10.90 -5.56 10.61
N LEU A 131 12.19 -5.67 10.94
CA LEU A 131 12.68 -5.23 12.25
C LEU A 131 12.57 -3.71 12.39
N PHE A 132 11.85 -3.26 13.41
CA PHE A 132 11.80 -1.87 13.85
C PHE A 132 12.87 -1.58 14.89
N LYS A 133 13.57 -0.45 14.72
CA LYS A 133 14.53 0.06 15.67
C LYS A 133 14.55 1.59 15.68
N THR A 134 14.56 2.16 16.88
CA THR A 134 14.91 3.56 17.09
C THR A 134 16.40 3.76 16.88
N TYR A 135 16.76 4.74 16.08
CA TYR A 135 18.14 5.17 15.90
C TYR A 135 18.65 5.82 17.19
N ARG A 136 19.68 5.23 17.80
CA ARG A 136 20.26 5.70 19.07
C ARG A 136 21.71 6.10 18.87
N CYS A 137 21.98 7.38 19.11
CA CYS A 137 23.29 8.00 18.91
C CYS A 137 23.49 9.07 19.98
N SER A 138 24.69 9.20 20.54
CA SER A 138 24.95 10.12 21.65
C SER A 138 24.79 11.58 21.18
N SER A 139 23.85 12.32 21.75
CA SER A 139 23.47 13.67 21.26
C SER A 139 24.60 14.70 21.24
N ASP A 140 25.72 14.42 21.90
CA ASP A 140 26.96 15.20 21.86
C ASP A 140 27.76 15.04 20.55
N LYS A 141 27.38 14.10 19.66
CA LYS A 141 27.99 13.99 18.33
C LYS A 141 27.29 14.90 17.34
N VAL A 142 28.09 15.57 16.52
CA VAL A 142 27.68 16.55 15.49
C VAL A 142 26.58 16.02 14.55
N ASN A 143 26.45 14.69 14.35
CA ASN A 143 25.58 14.13 13.30
C ASN A 143 24.58 13.09 13.77
N CYS A 144 24.24 13.08 15.06
CA CYS A 144 23.11 12.30 15.58
C CYS A 144 21.75 12.97 15.27
N LYS A 145 21.54 13.53 14.07
CA LYS A 145 20.29 14.24 13.68
C LYS A 145 19.06 13.35 13.69
N ASP A 146 19.26 12.06 13.45
CA ASP A 146 18.20 11.05 13.45
C ASP A 146 18.03 10.38 14.82
N ASN A 147 18.74 10.83 15.85
CA ASN A 147 18.59 10.26 17.19
C ASN A 147 17.14 10.35 17.67
N GLY A 148 16.58 9.21 18.05
CA GLY A 148 15.18 9.09 18.45
C GLY A 148 14.20 8.87 17.30
N LYS A 149 14.63 8.89 16.03
CA LYS A 149 13.79 8.51 14.89
C LYS A 149 13.76 6.99 14.73
N ASP A 150 12.61 6.46 14.31
CA ASP A 150 12.44 5.03 14.05
C ASP A 150 12.72 4.66 12.60
N PHE A 151 13.33 3.49 12.41
CA PHE A 151 13.65 2.90 11.11
C PHE A 151 13.19 1.45 11.06
N VAL A 152 12.85 0.99 9.86
CA VAL A 152 12.49 -0.40 9.57
C VAL A 152 13.48 -1.00 8.57
N CYS A 153 13.87 -2.24 8.80
CA CYS A 153 14.68 -3.00 7.86
C CYS A 153 13.79 -3.62 6.77
N ALA A 154 14.02 -3.26 5.51
CA ALA A 154 13.33 -3.83 4.35
C ALA A 154 14.23 -3.80 3.12
N TYR A 155 14.15 -4.82 2.26
CA TYR A 155 14.94 -4.91 1.01
C TYR A 155 16.46 -4.78 1.25
N ASN A 156 16.97 -5.38 2.33
CA ASN A 156 18.37 -5.29 2.75
C ASN A 156 18.87 -3.85 3.03
N SER A 157 17.96 -2.94 3.37
CA SER A 157 18.29 -1.57 3.79
C SER A 157 17.39 -1.09 4.92
N TRP A 158 17.93 -0.23 5.77
CA TRP A 158 17.12 0.57 6.70
C TRP A 158 16.45 1.70 5.94
N ARG A 159 15.18 1.96 6.23
CA ARG A 159 14.42 3.09 5.68
C ARG A 159 13.45 3.64 6.73
N THR A 160 12.94 4.84 6.48
CA THR A 160 11.82 5.38 7.26
C THR A 160 10.59 4.46 7.10
N PRO A 161 9.93 4.08 8.20
CA PRO A 161 8.69 3.32 8.15
C PRO A 161 7.60 4.14 7.45
N ASN A 162 6.69 3.46 6.74
CA ASN A 162 5.45 4.09 6.30
C ASN A 162 4.45 4.20 7.46
N ALA A 163 3.34 4.94 7.27
CA ALA A 163 2.34 5.16 8.32
C ALA A 163 1.77 3.85 8.90
N LYS A 164 1.45 2.86 8.05
CA LYS A 164 0.96 1.54 8.48
C LYS A 164 1.98 0.85 9.38
N GLU A 165 3.19 0.72 8.88
CA GLU A 165 4.34 0.17 9.59
C GLU A 165 4.51 0.82 10.97
N TYR A 166 4.53 2.15 11.02
CA TYR A 166 4.65 2.91 12.26
C TYR A 166 3.47 2.69 13.22
N GLU A 167 2.24 2.59 12.73
CA GLU A 167 1.06 2.47 13.60
C GLU A 167 0.76 1.03 14.03
N THR A 168 1.30 0.04 13.31
CA THR A 168 1.02 -1.39 13.56
C THR A 168 2.17 -2.18 14.19
N HIS A 169 3.41 -1.68 14.24
CA HIS A 169 4.57 -2.48 14.67
C HIS A 169 4.47 -3.04 16.09
N ASP A 170 3.86 -2.31 17.02
CA ASP A 170 3.62 -2.75 18.41
C ASP A 170 2.24 -3.42 18.60
N LYS A 171 1.54 -3.76 17.51
CA LYS A 171 0.19 -4.32 17.54
C LYS A 171 0.14 -5.62 16.77
N GLU A 172 0.00 -6.73 17.49
CA GLU A 172 -0.22 -8.02 16.84
C GLU A 172 -1.66 -8.15 16.33
N CYS A 173 -1.81 -8.57 15.07
CA CYS A 173 -3.10 -8.95 14.51
C CYS A 173 -3.43 -10.40 14.87
N THR A 174 -4.08 -10.62 16.01
CA THR A 174 -4.42 -11.97 16.50
C THR A 174 -5.89 -12.34 16.31
N THR A 175 -6.79 -11.35 16.35
CA THR A 175 -8.24 -11.57 16.26
C THR A 175 -8.80 -10.88 15.03
N ASN A 176 -9.34 -11.67 14.09
CA ASN A 176 -9.95 -11.15 12.86
C ASN A 176 -11.07 -10.14 13.17
N ASN A 177 -11.20 -9.14 12.30
CA ASN A 177 -12.11 -7.99 12.42
C ASN A 177 -11.82 -7.04 13.60
N THR A 178 -10.71 -7.20 14.33
CA THR A 178 -10.29 -6.17 15.29
C THR A 178 -9.96 -4.89 14.52
N ARG A 179 -10.43 -3.75 15.04
CA ARG A 179 -10.27 -2.44 14.39
C ARG A 179 -9.69 -1.41 15.36
N PHE A 180 -8.84 -0.51 14.86
CA PHE A 180 -8.38 0.66 15.63
C PHE A 180 -8.14 1.86 14.69
N PRO A 181 -8.37 3.11 15.15
CA PRO A 181 -8.23 4.29 14.30
C PRO A 181 -6.78 4.51 13.86
N SER A 182 -6.60 5.13 12.69
CA SER A 182 -5.27 5.58 12.24
C SER A 182 -4.97 6.99 12.75
N ASP A 183 -3.74 7.18 13.23
CA ASP A 183 -3.24 8.48 13.71
C ASP A 183 -2.76 9.35 12.53
N SER A 184 -2.15 8.76 11.50
CA SER A 184 -1.70 9.49 10.30
C SER A 184 -2.85 9.86 9.36
N PHE A 185 -3.97 9.16 9.45
CA PHE A 185 -5.07 9.26 8.50
C PHE A 185 -6.42 9.46 9.20
N PRO A 186 -6.81 10.73 9.42
CA PRO A 186 -8.08 11.06 10.04
C PRO A 186 -9.25 10.41 9.30
N SER A 187 -10.18 9.80 10.05
CA SER A 187 -11.35 9.05 9.56
C SER A 187 -11.07 7.65 8.99
N GLU A 188 -9.82 7.20 8.96
CA GLU A 188 -9.44 5.83 8.59
C GLU A 188 -9.15 4.98 9.83
N PHE A 189 -9.14 3.66 9.63
CA PHE A 189 -8.84 2.69 10.67
C PHE A 189 -8.11 1.49 10.07
N TYR A 190 -7.36 0.78 10.90
CA TYR A 190 -6.82 -0.52 10.53
C TYR A 190 -7.81 -1.62 10.89
N ILE A 191 -7.84 -2.67 10.09
CA ILE A 191 -8.61 -3.89 10.32
C ILE A 191 -7.69 -5.11 10.25
N CYS A 192 -7.81 -6.01 11.22
CA CYS A 192 -7.03 -7.25 11.29
C CYS A 192 -7.74 -8.38 10.53
N TYR A 193 -7.02 -9.09 9.67
CA TYR A 193 -7.48 -10.31 9.03
C TYR A 193 -6.31 -11.23 8.70
N GLU A 194 -6.40 -12.51 9.09
CA GLU A 194 -5.39 -13.54 8.81
C GLU A 194 -3.96 -13.13 9.19
N GLY A 195 -3.79 -12.54 10.38
CA GLY A 195 -2.48 -12.15 10.89
C GLY A 195 -1.92 -10.85 10.30
N ARG A 196 -2.68 -10.13 9.46
CA ARG A 196 -2.25 -8.89 8.82
C ARG A 196 -3.19 -7.73 9.09
N TRP A 197 -2.61 -6.55 9.28
CA TRP A 197 -3.36 -5.29 9.31
C TRP A 197 -3.57 -4.75 7.91
N TYR A 198 -4.79 -4.28 7.62
CA TYR A 198 -5.17 -3.60 6.39
C TYR A 198 -5.70 -2.21 6.72
N LEU A 199 -5.43 -1.20 5.90
CA LEU A 199 -5.93 0.16 6.12
C LEU A 199 -7.28 0.32 5.40
N SER A 200 -8.28 0.90 6.07
CA SER A 200 -9.66 0.99 5.55
C SER A 200 -9.79 1.66 4.18
N ARG A 201 -8.91 2.62 3.86
CA ARG A 201 -8.92 3.31 2.56
C ARG A 201 -8.50 2.44 1.38
N ASP A 202 -7.86 1.30 1.63
CA ASP A 202 -7.45 0.40 0.56
C ASP A 202 -8.68 -0.27 -0.05
N ASN A 203 -8.60 -0.72 -1.31
CA ASN A 203 -9.66 -1.58 -1.86
C ASN A 203 -9.43 -3.01 -1.37
N LEU A 204 -10.22 -3.43 -0.39
CA LEU A 204 -10.03 -4.70 0.30
C LEU A 204 -10.97 -5.81 -0.17
N VAL A 205 -11.70 -5.60 -1.27
CA VAL A 205 -12.67 -6.58 -1.80
C VAL A 205 -12.01 -7.93 -2.09
N ASP A 206 -10.77 -7.95 -2.57
CA ASP A 206 -10.04 -9.21 -2.81
C ASP A 206 -9.45 -9.85 -1.54
N SER A 207 -9.37 -9.08 -0.45
CA SER A 207 -8.57 -9.41 0.72
C SER A 207 -9.42 -9.82 1.93
N LEU A 208 -10.64 -9.30 2.04
CA LEU A 208 -11.50 -9.47 3.20
C LEU A 208 -12.73 -10.34 2.91
N PRO A 209 -13.39 -10.86 3.96
CA PRO A 209 -14.66 -11.55 3.82
C PRO A 209 -15.83 -10.55 3.75
N GLN A 210 -16.92 -10.96 3.11
CA GLN A 210 -18.01 -10.05 2.73
C GLN A 210 -18.68 -9.39 3.94
N GLU A 211 -18.77 -10.10 5.08
CA GLU A 211 -19.40 -9.60 6.29
C GLU A 211 -18.74 -8.35 6.87
N TYR A 212 -17.50 -8.04 6.52
CA TYR A 212 -16.78 -6.86 7.04
C TYR A 212 -17.14 -5.57 6.32
N PHE A 213 -17.78 -5.67 5.16
CA PHE A 213 -18.15 -4.52 4.32
C PHE A 213 -19.46 -3.86 4.76
N PHE A 214 -20.26 -4.53 5.60
CA PHE A 214 -21.49 -3.96 6.13
C PHE A 214 -21.23 -3.00 7.28
N ASN A 215 -22.17 -2.07 7.50
CA ASN A 215 -22.12 -1.18 8.64
C ASN A 215 -22.68 -1.88 9.88
N GLU A 216 -21.84 -2.13 10.88
CA GLU A 216 -22.22 -2.81 12.13
C GLU A 216 -23.26 -2.03 12.95
N ASN A 217 -23.39 -0.72 12.74
CA ASN A 217 -24.37 0.13 13.42
C ASN A 217 -25.74 0.12 12.75
N ILE A 218 -25.88 -0.57 11.61
CA ILE A 218 -27.14 -0.67 10.86
C ILE A 218 -27.71 -2.06 11.06
N LYS A 219 -28.99 -2.11 11.44
CA LYS A 219 -29.74 -3.35 11.48
C LYS A 219 -30.17 -3.73 10.07
N TYR A 220 -29.69 -4.87 9.60
CA TYR A 220 -30.09 -5.47 8.34
C TYR A 220 -31.18 -6.51 8.57
N ASP A 221 -32.15 -6.54 7.66
CA ASP A 221 -33.07 -7.67 7.51
C ASP A 221 -32.48 -8.69 6.52
N THR A 222 -33.20 -9.76 6.25
CA THR A 222 -32.71 -10.83 5.36
C THR A 222 -33.79 -11.28 4.40
N LEU A 223 -33.44 -11.32 3.12
CA LEU A 223 -34.15 -12.06 2.08
C LEU A 223 -33.55 -13.45 1.97
N THR A 224 -34.36 -14.49 1.97
CA THR A 224 -33.95 -15.82 1.48
C THR A 224 -34.53 -15.99 0.08
N ASP A 225 -33.66 -16.14 -0.92
CA ASP A 225 -34.07 -16.37 -2.30
C ASP A 225 -34.67 -17.79 -2.42
N PRO A 226 -35.96 -17.94 -2.77
CA PRO A 226 -36.61 -19.24 -2.81
C PRO A 226 -36.08 -20.15 -3.92
N ARG A 227 -35.35 -19.60 -4.91
CA ARG A 227 -34.86 -20.33 -6.08
C ARG A 227 -33.59 -21.13 -5.80
N ASP A 228 -32.72 -20.63 -4.91
CA ASP A 228 -31.43 -21.25 -4.58
C ASP A 228 -31.11 -21.34 -3.08
N GLY A 229 -31.99 -20.80 -2.21
CA GLY A 229 -31.83 -20.80 -0.76
C GLY A 229 -30.78 -19.81 -0.23
N LYS A 230 -30.17 -18.99 -1.10
CA LYS A 230 -29.18 -17.99 -0.66
C LYS A 230 -29.86 -16.88 0.14
N LYS A 231 -29.12 -16.37 1.11
CA LYS A 231 -29.57 -15.29 1.98
C LYS A 231 -28.84 -14.01 1.63
N TYR A 232 -29.59 -12.92 1.51
CA TYR A 232 -29.08 -11.59 1.19
C TYR A 232 -29.57 -10.62 2.27
N ARG A 233 -28.67 -9.79 2.77
CA ARG A 233 -29.00 -8.69 3.67
C ARG A 233 -29.78 -7.63 2.93
N THR A 234 -30.76 -7.06 3.60
CA THR A 234 -31.60 -5.98 3.06
C THR A 234 -31.64 -4.81 4.03
N VAL A 235 -31.81 -3.61 3.50
CA VAL A 235 -31.87 -2.37 4.29
C VAL A 235 -32.93 -1.44 3.71
N VAL A 236 -33.60 -0.69 4.58
CA VAL A 236 -34.51 0.38 4.16
C VAL A 236 -33.67 1.62 3.88
N PHE A 237 -33.73 2.12 2.65
CA PHE A 237 -33.08 3.34 2.22
C PHE A 237 -34.05 4.18 1.36
N GLU A 238 -34.21 5.46 1.69
CA GLU A 238 -35.13 6.38 0.99
C GLU A 238 -36.56 5.83 0.81
N ASN A 239 -37.11 5.23 1.87
CA ASN A 239 -38.43 4.57 1.92
C ASN A 239 -38.58 3.30 1.05
N GLN A 240 -37.48 2.80 0.50
CA GLN A 240 -37.45 1.62 -0.34
C GLN A 240 -36.61 0.52 0.32
N VAL A 241 -36.97 -0.74 0.14
CA VAL A 241 -36.16 -1.87 0.64
C VAL A 241 -35.19 -2.31 -0.45
N TRP A 242 -33.90 -2.18 -0.16
CA TRP A 242 -32.80 -2.54 -1.05
C TRP A 242 -32.09 -3.79 -0.57
N MET A 243 -31.53 -4.58 -1.49
CA MET A 243 -30.44 -5.48 -1.16
C MET A 243 -29.19 -4.66 -0.80
N ALA A 244 -28.57 -5.00 0.34
CA ALA A 244 -27.26 -4.48 0.74
C ALA A 244 -26.10 -5.23 0.06
N GLU A 245 -26.42 -6.29 -0.67
CA GLU A 245 -25.51 -7.17 -1.37
C GLU A 245 -25.88 -7.23 -2.84
N ASN A 246 -24.91 -7.55 -3.70
CA ASN A 246 -25.24 -7.88 -5.08
C ASN A 246 -25.76 -9.32 -5.12
N ILE A 247 -26.77 -9.56 -5.95
CA ILE A 247 -27.35 -10.89 -6.09
C ILE A 247 -26.36 -11.88 -6.71
N ASN A 248 -26.46 -13.14 -6.30
CA ASN A 248 -25.55 -14.20 -6.71
C ASN A 248 -26.32 -15.41 -7.27
N TYR A 249 -27.48 -15.16 -7.88
CA TYR A 249 -28.34 -16.22 -8.39
C TYR A 249 -27.73 -16.94 -9.60
N TYR A 250 -27.80 -18.27 -9.61
CA TYR A 250 -27.38 -19.10 -10.72
C TYR A 250 -28.34 -20.28 -10.90
N SER A 251 -28.67 -20.59 -12.15
CA SER A 251 -29.45 -21.77 -12.49
C SER A 251 -29.00 -22.37 -13.81
N GLU A 252 -28.78 -23.69 -13.82
CA GLU A 252 -28.48 -24.46 -15.03
C GLU A 252 -29.69 -24.59 -15.97
N SER A 253 -30.91 -24.45 -15.44
CA SER A 253 -32.15 -24.58 -16.21
C SER A 253 -32.59 -23.27 -16.88
N ASP A 254 -32.07 -22.13 -16.42
CA ASP A 254 -32.31 -20.83 -17.04
C ASP A 254 -31.17 -20.52 -18.02
N SER A 255 -31.45 -20.63 -19.31
CA SER A 255 -30.47 -20.41 -20.38
C SER A 255 -29.84 -19.01 -20.36
N LEU A 256 -30.56 -17.98 -19.91
CA LEU A 256 -29.99 -16.63 -19.82
C LEU A 256 -28.99 -16.55 -18.67
N ILE A 257 -29.38 -17.02 -17.48
CA ILE A 257 -28.49 -17.04 -16.31
C ILE A 257 -27.29 -17.95 -16.55
N LYS A 258 -27.48 -19.12 -17.15
CA LYS A 258 -26.42 -20.08 -17.44
C LYS A 258 -25.37 -19.53 -18.40
N ASN A 259 -25.81 -18.96 -19.52
CA ASN A 259 -24.91 -18.54 -20.59
C ASN A 259 -24.37 -17.12 -20.38
N PHE A 260 -25.10 -16.29 -19.64
CA PHE A 260 -24.81 -14.87 -19.51
C PHE A 260 -24.75 -14.36 -18.06
N SER A 261 -24.33 -15.22 -17.13
CA SER A 261 -23.79 -14.79 -15.84
C SER A 261 -22.37 -15.32 -15.61
N LYS A 262 -21.54 -14.57 -14.89
CA LYS A 262 -20.13 -14.91 -14.63
C LYS A 262 -19.71 -14.56 -13.20
N CYS A 263 -18.72 -15.31 -12.71
CA CYS A 263 -17.91 -14.89 -11.57
C CYS A 263 -16.72 -14.09 -12.10
N ALA A 264 -16.24 -13.15 -11.29
CA ALA A 264 -14.93 -12.55 -11.55
C ALA A 264 -13.81 -13.58 -11.33
N GLN A 265 -12.71 -13.44 -12.05
CA GLN A 265 -11.53 -14.30 -11.91
C GLN A 265 -10.85 -14.12 -10.54
N LYS A 266 -10.71 -12.88 -10.07
CA LYS A 266 -9.95 -12.51 -8.87
C LYS A 266 -10.69 -12.80 -7.57
N ILE A 267 -11.97 -12.42 -7.50
CA ILE A 267 -12.79 -12.50 -6.28
C ILE A 267 -13.83 -13.63 -6.33
N GLY A 268 -13.89 -14.36 -7.44
CA GLY A 268 -14.92 -15.36 -7.69
C GLY A 268 -16.32 -14.74 -7.70
N CYS A 269 -17.27 -15.47 -7.14
CA CYS A 269 -18.65 -15.02 -6.93
C CYS A 269 -18.89 -14.57 -5.47
N ARG A 270 -17.83 -14.18 -4.73
CA ARG A 270 -17.93 -13.84 -3.29
C ARG A 270 -18.85 -12.64 -3.05
N TYR A 271 -18.90 -11.68 -3.97
CA TYR A 271 -19.65 -10.43 -3.83
C TYR A 271 -20.78 -10.29 -4.84
N GLY A 272 -21.36 -11.42 -5.24
CA GLY A 272 -22.35 -11.50 -6.31
C GLY A 272 -21.77 -11.99 -7.63
N ARG A 273 -22.69 -12.33 -8.53
CA ARG A 273 -22.40 -12.62 -9.93
C ARG A 273 -22.50 -11.35 -10.76
N PHE A 274 -21.87 -11.38 -11.91
CA PHE A 274 -21.98 -10.38 -12.94
C PHE A 274 -22.90 -10.93 -14.02
N TYR A 275 -23.81 -10.11 -14.52
CA TYR A 275 -24.83 -10.48 -15.50
C TYR A 275 -24.70 -9.55 -16.70
N ASN A 276 -24.99 -10.01 -17.91
CA ASN A 276 -25.27 -9.08 -18.99
C ASN A 276 -26.70 -8.51 -18.82
N ALA A 277 -27.07 -7.55 -19.67
CA ALA A 277 -28.39 -6.90 -19.60
C ALA A 277 -29.57 -7.89 -19.67
N ASP A 278 -29.48 -8.95 -20.51
CA ASP A 278 -30.58 -9.92 -20.64
C ASP A 278 -30.70 -10.80 -19.39
N ALA A 279 -29.60 -11.37 -18.90
CA ALA A 279 -29.62 -12.19 -17.69
C ALA A 279 -29.96 -11.41 -16.42
N ALA A 280 -29.65 -10.10 -16.38
CA ALA A 280 -30.03 -9.23 -15.28
C ALA A 280 -31.54 -9.19 -15.07
N THR A 281 -32.34 -9.27 -16.13
CA THR A 281 -33.81 -9.29 -16.05
C THR A 281 -34.37 -10.53 -15.34
N HIS A 282 -33.58 -11.61 -15.23
CA HIS A 282 -33.94 -12.85 -14.55
C HIS A 282 -33.23 -12.98 -13.19
N ALA A 283 -32.34 -12.05 -12.84
CA ALA A 283 -31.48 -12.19 -11.68
C ALA A 283 -32.25 -11.99 -10.37
N CYS A 284 -33.19 -11.04 -10.29
CA CYS A 284 -33.96 -10.76 -9.08
C CYS A 284 -35.07 -11.80 -8.84
N PRO A 285 -35.33 -12.22 -7.58
CA PRO A 285 -36.39 -13.17 -7.24
C PRO A 285 -37.78 -12.50 -7.28
N GLU A 286 -38.84 -13.29 -7.24
CA GLU A 286 -40.21 -12.78 -7.16
C GLU A 286 -40.40 -11.83 -5.96
N GLY A 287 -41.13 -10.72 -6.17
CA GLY A 287 -41.28 -9.64 -5.20
C GLY A 287 -40.08 -8.67 -5.15
N TRP A 288 -39.10 -8.85 -6.03
CA TRP A 288 -37.93 -7.99 -6.19
C TRP A 288 -37.65 -7.73 -7.68
N HIS A 289 -37.16 -6.55 -7.99
CA HIS A 289 -36.85 -6.11 -9.35
C HIS A 289 -35.51 -5.39 -9.43
N LEU A 290 -35.02 -5.18 -10.66
CA LEU A 290 -33.92 -4.26 -10.92
C LEU A 290 -34.34 -2.84 -10.54
N PRO A 291 -33.44 -2.00 -10.01
CA PRO A 291 -33.73 -0.59 -9.80
C PRO A 291 -34.21 0.06 -11.09
N LYS A 292 -35.22 0.91 -10.97
CA LYS A 292 -35.68 1.76 -12.07
C LYS A 292 -34.76 2.97 -12.17
N GLU A 293 -34.70 3.62 -13.33
CA GLU A 293 -33.96 4.88 -13.46
C GLU A 293 -34.41 5.91 -12.41
N ALA A 294 -35.71 5.99 -12.12
CA ALA A 294 -36.27 6.90 -11.12
C ALA A 294 -35.81 6.62 -9.68
N ASP A 295 -35.36 5.39 -9.36
CA ASP A 295 -34.89 5.04 -8.02
C ASP A 295 -33.49 5.61 -7.73
N VAL A 296 -32.75 5.99 -8.79
CA VAL A 296 -31.34 6.44 -8.70
C VAL A 296 -31.05 7.72 -9.48
N SER A 297 -32.01 8.27 -10.22
CA SER A 297 -31.81 9.47 -11.06
C SER A 297 -31.42 10.69 -10.22
N SER A 298 -31.93 10.79 -8.99
CA SER A 298 -31.55 11.87 -8.07
C SER A 298 -30.05 11.84 -7.70
N TRP A 299 -29.39 10.68 -7.79
CA TRP A 299 -27.96 10.54 -7.53
C TRP A 299 -27.10 10.96 -8.74
N ASP A 300 -27.62 10.82 -9.97
CA ASP A 300 -27.01 11.27 -11.23
C ASP A 300 -27.16 12.79 -11.43
N GLU A 301 -28.36 13.31 -11.17
CA GLU A 301 -28.69 14.73 -11.32
C GLU A 301 -28.11 15.62 -10.21
N MET A 302 -27.48 15.03 -9.19
CA MET A 302 -27.00 15.72 -8.01
C MET A 302 -25.84 16.67 -8.33
N PRO A 303 -25.89 17.95 -7.90
CA PRO A 303 -24.76 18.86 -7.98
C PRO A 303 -23.52 18.31 -7.26
N TYR A 304 -22.33 18.62 -7.77
CA TYR A 304 -21.06 18.06 -7.25
C TYR A 304 -20.84 18.28 -5.74
N ASP A 305 -21.19 19.47 -5.23
CA ASP A 305 -21.06 19.82 -3.81
C ASP A 305 -22.00 19.00 -2.93
N GLU A 306 -23.20 18.67 -3.40
CA GLU A 306 -24.12 17.76 -2.71
C GLU A 306 -23.66 16.29 -2.84
N ALA A 307 -23.22 15.89 -4.04
CA ALA A 307 -22.78 14.53 -4.37
C ALA A 307 -21.61 14.07 -3.49
N THR A 308 -20.62 14.95 -3.30
CA THR A 308 -19.45 14.70 -2.44
C THR A 308 -19.79 14.53 -0.95
N VAL A 309 -21.00 14.90 -0.52
CA VAL A 309 -21.49 14.72 0.85
C VAL A 309 -22.41 13.50 0.95
N PHE A 310 -23.27 13.29 -0.05
CA PHE A 310 -24.29 12.25 -0.04
C PHE A 310 -23.77 10.88 -0.51
N LEU A 311 -23.13 10.79 -1.68
CA LEU A 311 -22.73 9.51 -2.28
C LEU A 311 -21.74 8.69 -1.42
N PRO A 312 -20.80 9.29 -0.66
CA PRO A 312 -19.95 8.50 0.23
C PRO A 312 -20.70 7.73 1.32
N LYS A 313 -21.93 8.14 1.65
CA LYS A 313 -22.79 7.42 2.59
C LYS A 313 -23.24 6.07 2.06
N LEU A 314 -23.20 5.85 0.74
CA LEU A 314 -23.69 4.64 0.09
C LEU A 314 -22.64 3.52 0.05
N PHE A 315 -21.36 3.88 0.06
CA PHE A 315 -20.25 2.95 -0.08
C PHE A 315 -19.79 2.35 1.24
N SER A 316 -19.40 1.07 1.18
CA SER A 316 -18.67 0.43 2.27
C SER A 316 -17.36 1.14 2.57
N ARG A 317 -16.99 1.25 3.85
CA ARG A 317 -15.74 1.90 4.28
C ARG A 317 -14.47 1.15 3.89
N LEU A 318 -14.57 -0.09 3.40
CA LEU A 318 -13.44 -0.96 3.07
C LEU A 318 -13.28 -1.18 1.56
N THR A 319 -14.02 -0.43 0.75
CA THR A 319 -14.10 -0.67 -0.69
C THR A 319 -13.08 0.08 -1.53
N GLY A 320 -12.24 0.91 -0.90
CA GLY A 320 -11.27 1.76 -1.60
C GLY A 320 -11.80 3.15 -2.02
N GLU A 321 -13.09 3.42 -1.80
CA GLU A 321 -13.66 4.76 -2.04
C GLU A 321 -13.21 5.74 -0.96
N ARG A 322 -12.57 6.84 -1.39
CA ARG A 322 -12.12 7.87 -0.46
C ARG A 322 -13.31 8.56 0.20
N GLY A 323 -13.33 8.58 1.53
CA GLY A 323 -14.37 9.23 2.31
C GLY A 323 -15.66 8.43 2.44
N ALA A 324 -15.69 7.16 1.99
CA ALA A 324 -16.81 6.27 2.21
C ALA A 324 -17.17 6.16 3.70
N LYS A 325 -18.48 6.15 4.00
CA LYS A 325 -19.01 6.17 5.38
C LYS A 325 -19.99 5.04 5.66
N ASN A 326 -20.63 4.50 4.62
CA ASN A 326 -21.67 3.48 4.70
C ASN A 326 -22.85 3.83 5.64
N GLU A 327 -23.18 5.12 5.79
CA GLU A 327 -24.27 5.59 6.66
C GLU A 327 -25.65 5.14 6.17
N SER A 328 -25.82 4.85 4.87
CA SER A 328 -27.09 4.32 4.33
C SER A 328 -27.27 2.83 4.59
N GLY A 329 -26.18 2.11 4.83
CA GLY A 329 -26.16 0.66 4.95
C GLY A 329 -26.20 -0.08 3.62
N LEU A 330 -26.37 0.59 2.48
CA LEU A 330 -26.33 -0.07 1.17
C LEU A 330 -25.02 -0.84 0.96
N SER A 331 -23.91 -0.43 1.59
CA SER A 331 -22.64 -1.16 1.53
C SER A 331 -22.20 -1.39 0.08
N LEU A 332 -22.38 -0.38 -0.78
CA LEU A 332 -21.93 -0.46 -2.17
C LEU A 332 -20.43 -0.74 -2.22
N LEU A 333 -20.05 -1.56 -3.18
CA LEU A 333 -18.67 -1.95 -3.42
C LEU A 333 -18.20 -1.36 -4.75
N SER A 334 -16.95 -0.94 -4.79
CA SER A 334 -16.23 -0.50 -5.98
C SER A 334 -15.81 -1.71 -6.83
N ILE A 335 -16.83 -2.39 -7.33
CA ILE A 335 -16.76 -3.55 -8.21
C ILE A 335 -17.44 -3.14 -9.51
N ASN A 336 -16.66 -3.08 -10.61
CA ASN A 336 -17.17 -2.62 -11.89
C ASN A 336 -17.83 -3.74 -12.68
N ALA A 337 -17.05 -4.33 -13.60
CA ALA A 337 -17.56 -5.22 -14.62
C ALA A 337 -16.56 -6.35 -14.86
N VAL A 338 -17.06 -7.42 -15.47
CA VAL A 338 -16.28 -8.49 -16.07
C VAL A 338 -16.55 -8.47 -17.56
N ASP A 339 -15.52 -8.60 -18.39
CA ASP A 339 -15.69 -8.69 -19.83
C ASP A 339 -16.10 -10.12 -20.27
N PRO A 340 -16.50 -10.34 -21.53
CA PRO A 340 -16.84 -11.69 -22.01
C PRO A 340 -15.70 -12.70 -21.92
N TYR A 341 -14.45 -12.24 -21.94
CA TYR A 341 -13.26 -13.08 -21.89
C TYR A 341 -12.82 -13.40 -20.45
N GLY A 342 -13.50 -12.83 -19.44
CA GLY A 342 -13.24 -13.06 -18.03
C GLY A 342 -12.20 -12.11 -17.42
N TRP A 343 -11.85 -11.02 -18.10
CA TRP A 343 -11.02 -9.97 -17.50
C TRP A 343 -11.86 -9.13 -16.56
N ASP A 344 -11.37 -9.00 -15.32
CA ASP A 344 -12.03 -8.25 -14.28
C ASP A 344 -11.55 -6.80 -14.25
N TYR A 345 -12.48 -5.86 -14.17
CA TYR A 345 -12.20 -4.46 -13.87
C TYR A 345 -12.45 -4.16 -12.38
N ILE A 346 -11.93 -5.02 -11.49
CA ILE A 346 -12.02 -4.84 -10.03
C ILE A 346 -10.86 -3.98 -9.56
N GLY A 347 -11.12 -2.98 -8.69
CA GLY A 347 -10.06 -2.15 -8.11
C GLY A 347 -10.04 -0.70 -8.59
N VAL A 348 -10.91 -0.34 -9.53
CA VAL A 348 -11.16 1.05 -9.96
C VAL A 348 -12.23 1.67 -9.05
N THR A 349 -12.15 2.98 -8.78
CA THR A 349 -12.92 3.70 -7.76
C THR A 349 -14.38 3.95 -8.14
N TYR A 350 -15.12 2.88 -8.50
CA TYR A 350 -16.50 2.97 -8.96
C TYR A 350 -17.31 1.71 -8.63
N GLY A 351 -18.58 1.88 -8.26
CA GLY A 351 -19.55 0.80 -8.21
C GLY A 351 -20.37 0.76 -9.51
N TYR A 352 -20.77 -0.44 -9.93
CA TYR A 352 -21.68 -0.63 -11.07
C TYR A 352 -22.84 -1.54 -10.68
N PHE A 353 -24.02 -1.26 -11.21
CA PHE A 353 -25.13 -2.22 -11.25
C PHE A 353 -26.11 -1.93 -12.39
N TRP A 354 -26.87 -2.95 -12.80
CA TRP A 354 -27.94 -2.77 -13.79
C TRP A 354 -29.15 -2.03 -13.25
N VAL A 355 -29.75 -1.18 -14.10
CA VAL A 355 -31.12 -0.69 -13.96
C VAL A 355 -32.05 -1.34 -14.99
N ASP A 356 -33.37 -1.29 -14.75
CA ASP A 356 -34.40 -1.98 -15.53
C ASP A 356 -34.47 -1.56 -17.01
N SER A 357 -33.98 -0.36 -17.34
CA SER A 357 -33.93 0.21 -18.69
C SER A 357 -32.80 -0.34 -19.57
N ARG A 358 -32.15 -1.43 -19.15
CA ARG A 358 -30.95 -2.02 -19.81
C ARG A 358 -29.78 -1.04 -19.88
N LYS A 359 -29.66 -0.16 -18.88
CA LYS A 359 -28.50 0.72 -18.69
C LYS A 359 -27.67 0.28 -17.50
N GLU A 360 -26.39 0.56 -17.56
CA GLU A 360 -25.49 0.41 -16.43
C GLU A 360 -25.55 1.70 -15.62
N PHE A 361 -25.75 1.59 -14.32
CA PHE A 361 -25.60 2.70 -13.40
C PHE A 361 -24.22 2.63 -12.77
N TYR A 362 -23.42 3.63 -13.07
CA TYR A 362 -22.07 3.81 -12.56
C TYR A 362 -22.11 4.86 -11.45
N ILE A 363 -21.44 4.58 -10.33
CA ILE A 363 -21.45 5.46 -9.16
C ILE A 363 -20.06 5.56 -8.53
N ALA A 364 -19.69 6.77 -8.13
CA ALA A 364 -18.50 7.11 -7.37
C ALA A 364 -18.89 7.88 -6.10
N THR A 365 -17.91 8.21 -5.27
CA THR A 365 -18.10 9.12 -4.12
C THR A 365 -18.38 10.58 -4.48
N THR A 366 -18.28 10.95 -5.76
CA THR A 366 -18.36 12.36 -6.20
C THR A 366 -19.36 12.62 -7.32
N HIS A 367 -19.86 11.56 -7.96
CA HIS A 367 -20.81 11.63 -9.07
C HIS A 367 -21.40 10.24 -9.33
N ALA A 368 -22.53 10.17 -10.02
CA ALA A 368 -23.09 8.96 -10.59
C ALA A 368 -23.60 9.27 -12.00
N ASN A 369 -23.65 8.28 -12.90
CA ASN A 369 -24.15 8.45 -14.27
C ASN A 369 -24.76 7.15 -14.80
N PHE A 370 -25.71 7.30 -15.72
CA PHE A 370 -26.14 6.20 -16.58
C PHE A 370 -25.22 6.04 -17.78
N SER A 371 -24.88 4.79 -18.11
CA SER A 371 -24.13 4.42 -19.30
C SER A 371 -24.97 3.51 -20.20
N ASN A 372 -24.94 3.77 -21.51
CA ASN A 372 -25.57 2.91 -22.51
C ASN A 372 -24.66 1.73 -22.81
N VAL A 373 -25.24 0.55 -23.01
CA VAL A 373 -24.51 -0.66 -23.41
C VAL A 373 -24.00 -0.52 -24.84
N ASP A 374 -22.75 -0.93 -25.09
CA ASP A 374 -22.18 -0.96 -26.43
C ASP A 374 -23.04 -1.84 -27.37
N PRO A 375 -23.58 -1.29 -28.48
CA PRO A 375 -24.46 -2.01 -29.39
C PRO A 375 -23.79 -3.18 -30.13
N ARG A 376 -22.46 -3.33 -30.03
CA ARG A 376 -21.72 -4.46 -30.63
C ARG A 376 -21.82 -5.75 -29.83
N GLU A 377 -22.59 -5.76 -28.74
CA GLU A 377 -22.97 -6.92 -27.93
C GLU A 377 -21.80 -7.81 -27.46
N LYS A 378 -20.58 -7.26 -27.38
CA LYS A 378 -19.46 -7.94 -26.71
C LYS A 378 -19.59 -7.80 -25.18
N GLY A 379 -20.81 -8.02 -24.67
CA GLY A 379 -21.38 -7.41 -23.47
C GLY A 379 -20.49 -7.37 -22.23
N GLN A 380 -20.50 -6.23 -21.54
CA GLN A 380 -19.98 -6.15 -20.19
C GLN A 380 -20.97 -6.82 -19.24
N PHE A 381 -20.43 -7.55 -18.27
CA PHE A 381 -21.21 -8.15 -17.21
C PHE A 381 -21.03 -7.26 -15.98
N VAL A 382 -22.10 -6.67 -15.47
CA VAL A 382 -22.06 -5.87 -14.23
C VAL A 382 -22.90 -6.54 -13.13
N PRO A 383 -22.65 -6.21 -11.85
CA PRO A 383 -23.45 -6.71 -10.75
C PRO A 383 -24.93 -6.35 -10.88
N VAL A 384 -25.78 -7.09 -10.18
CA VAL A 384 -27.20 -6.77 -10.02
C VAL A 384 -27.48 -6.54 -8.53
N ARG A 385 -28.24 -5.50 -8.22
CA ARG A 385 -28.71 -5.20 -6.87
C ARG A 385 -30.19 -4.96 -6.91
N CYS A 386 -30.97 -5.83 -6.27
CA CYS A 386 -32.42 -5.79 -6.39
C CYS A 386 -33.06 -4.87 -5.35
N ILE A 387 -34.23 -4.36 -5.72
CA ILE A 387 -35.14 -3.57 -4.90
C ILE A 387 -36.44 -4.35 -4.72
N LYS A 388 -37.07 -4.25 -3.55
CA LYS A 388 -38.37 -4.88 -3.29
C LYS A 388 -39.52 -4.15 -4.01
N ASP A 389 -40.51 -4.88 -4.52
CA ASP A 389 -41.69 -4.32 -5.20
C ASP A 389 -42.54 -3.38 -4.33
#